data_AF-A0A850B474-F1
#
_entry.id   AF-A0A850B474-F1
#
_cell.length_a   1.000
_cell.length_b   1.000
_cell.length_c   1.000
_cell.angle_alpha   90.00
_cell.angle_beta   90.00
_cell.angle_gamma   90.00
#
_symmetry.space_group_name_H-M   'P 1'
#
loop_
_entity.id
_entity.type
_entity.pdbx_description
1 polymer ?
#
loop_
_entity_poly.entity_id
_entity_poly.type
_entity_poly.pdbx_seq_one_letter_code
_entity_poly.pdbx_strand_id
1 'polypeptide(L)'
;MKDAKGELTGRAKANHLVASFARWLGVYDAELNMENDRSFGECGFHYYPEKDALRGRVYIEMAWEPSDPEAVKANFRKVAKALNDPKIGGKFDRGGGKFVLDEEKRMFFLVKDFPVAETTPRALRVKMEKLMNVGATWSLQYLGRVSRIAHGWEPAPEEPVSWSMEDKEADKEADKE
;
A
#
# COMPACT_ATOMS: atom_id res chain seq x y z
N MET A 1 -10.16 18.58 16.66
CA MET A 1 -11.60 18.90 16.69
C MET A 1 -12.35 17.73 17.29
N LYS A 2 -13.20 17.99 18.27
CA LYS A 2 -14.13 17.01 18.82
C LYS A 2 -15.49 17.19 18.14
N ASP A 3 -16.27 16.13 17.98
CA ASP A 3 -17.66 16.23 17.54
C ASP A 3 -18.55 16.84 18.62
N ALA A 4 -19.85 16.98 18.34
CA ALA A 4 -20.83 17.54 19.27
C ALA A 4 -20.95 16.76 20.59
N LYS A 5 -20.35 15.56 20.71
CA LYS A 5 -20.34 14.70 21.90
C LYS A 5 -18.99 14.68 22.61
N GLY A 6 -17.99 15.43 22.12
CA GLY A 6 -16.66 15.49 22.74
C GLY A 6 -15.72 14.37 22.28
N GLU A 7 -16.12 13.54 21.31
CA GLU A 7 -15.28 12.48 20.73
C GLU A 7 -14.42 13.06 19.60
N LEU A 8 -13.18 12.58 19.45
CA LEU A 8 -12.37 12.97 18.29
C LEU A 8 -13.08 12.50 17.01
N THR A 9 -13.31 13.42 16.08
CA THR A 9 -13.85 13.07 14.76
C THR A 9 -12.92 12.06 14.07
N GLY A 10 -13.45 11.22 13.16
CA GLY A 10 -12.64 10.26 12.39
C GLY A 10 -11.42 10.94 11.75
N ARG A 11 -11.60 12.13 11.15
CA ARG A 11 -10.50 12.95 10.62
C ARG A 11 -9.48 13.36 11.68
N ALA A 12 -9.91 13.72 12.90
CA ALA A 12 -9.00 14.09 13.98
C ALA A 12 -8.19 12.89 14.49
N LYS A 13 -8.81 11.70 14.59
CA LYS A 13 -8.12 10.45 14.89
C LYS A 13 -7.14 10.06 13.78
N ALA A 14 -7.54 10.18 12.52
CA ALA A 14 -6.66 9.98 11.37
C ALA A 14 -5.45 10.93 11.39
N ASN A 15 -5.66 12.22 11.71
CA ASN A 15 -4.56 13.17 11.89
C ASN A 15 -3.63 12.77 13.04
N HIS A 16 -4.17 12.29 14.17
CA HIS A 16 -3.35 11.81 15.28
C HIS A 16 -2.47 10.63 14.87
N LEU A 17 -3.03 9.68 14.11
CA LEU A 17 -2.32 8.54 13.54
C LEU A 17 -1.20 8.97 12.59
N VAL A 18 -1.50 9.86 11.64
CA VAL A 18 -0.53 10.42 10.68
C VAL A 18 0.59 11.16 11.39
N ALA A 19 0.26 12.03 12.36
CA ALA A 19 1.25 12.77 13.14
C ALA A 19 2.16 11.83 13.95
N SER A 20 1.61 10.75 14.52
CA SER A 20 2.42 9.76 15.23
C SER A 20 3.38 9.01 14.30
N PHE A 21 2.94 8.65 13.09
CA PHE A 21 3.81 8.01 12.10
C PHE A 21 4.90 8.98 11.61
N ALA A 22 4.53 10.23 11.35
CA ALA A 22 5.46 11.27 10.92
C ALA A 22 6.57 11.52 11.95
N ARG A 23 6.24 11.56 13.24
CA ARG A 23 7.23 11.71 14.31
C ARG A 23 8.23 10.57 14.35
N TRP A 24 7.78 9.35 14.07
CA TRP A 24 8.68 8.21 13.94
C TRP A 24 9.66 8.38 12.75
N LEU A 25 9.23 9.02 11.67
CA LEU A 25 10.09 9.45 10.55
C LEU A 25 10.90 10.73 10.84
N GLY A 26 10.81 11.31 12.04
CA GLY A 26 11.49 12.57 12.39
C GLY A 26 10.81 13.85 11.89
N VAL A 27 9.54 13.79 11.47
CA VAL A 27 8.74 14.93 11.01
C VAL A 27 7.72 15.34 12.08
N TYR A 28 7.79 16.58 12.57
CA TYR A 28 7.05 16.98 13.79
C TYR A 28 5.71 17.69 13.53
N ASP A 29 5.51 18.30 12.36
CA ASP A 29 4.31 19.10 12.01
C ASP A 29 3.51 18.51 10.83
N ALA A 30 3.35 17.19 10.81
CA ALA A 30 2.60 16.52 9.76
C ALA A 30 1.11 16.39 10.11
N GLU A 31 0.27 16.87 9.19
CA GLU A 31 -1.18 16.72 9.23
C GLU A 31 -1.72 16.45 7.82
N LEU A 32 -2.92 15.87 7.77
CA LEU A 32 -3.67 15.73 6.52
C LEU A 32 -4.10 17.13 6.04
N ASN A 33 -3.88 17.39 4.75
CA ASN A 33 -4.30 18.62 4.10
C ASN A 33 -5.84 18.69 3.92
N MET A 34 -6.31 19.69 3.19
CA MET A 34 -7.75 19.86 2.89
C MET A 34 -8.35 18.71 2.07
N GLU A 35 -7.52 18.00 1.31
CA GLU A 35 -7.89 16.85 0.49
C GLU A 35 -7.79 15.53 1.28
N ASN A 36 -7.62 15.60 2.60
CA ASN A 36 -7.42 14.44 3.48
C ASN A 36 -6.18 13.62 3.14
N ASP A 37 -5.12 14.27 2.65
CA ASP A 37 -3.92 13.63 2.13
C ASP A 37 -2.65 14.10 2.85
N ARG A 38 -1.68 13.20 3.02
CA ARG A 38 -0.31 13.53 3.43
C ARG A 38 0.69 12.55 2.85
N SER A 39 1.82 13.06 2.34
CA SER A 39 2.89 12.23 1.77
C SER A 39 4.22 12.40 2.51
N PHE A 40 5.03 11.34 2.51
CA PHE A 40 6.34 11.20 3.15
C PHE A 40 7.27 10.43 2.19
N GLY A 41 7.85 11.13 1.21
CA GLY A 41 8.67 10.50 0.17
C GLY A 41 7.87 9.47 -0.63
N GLU A 42 8.31 8.21 -0.60
CA GLU A 42 7.71 7.09 -1.32
C GLU A 42 6.44 6.52 -0.66
N CYS A 43 6.05 7.02 0.51
CA CYS A 43 4.81 6.59 1.17
C CYS A 43 3.89 7.76 1.50
N GLY A 44 2.66 7.46 1.88
CA GLY A 44 1.72 8.48 2.31
C GLY A 44 0.42 7.89 2.84
N PHE A 45 -0.49 8.78 3.20
CA PHE A 45 -1.81 8.45 3.69
C PHE A 45 -2.89 9.29 3.01
N HIS A 46 -4.05 8.67 2.82
CA HIS A 46 -5.27 9.35 2.43
C HIS A 46 -6.40 8.89 3.35
N TYR A 47 -7.10 9.81 4.00
CA TYR A 47 -8.25 9.48 4.84
C TYR A 47 -9.54 9.53 4.00
N TYR A 48 -10.29 8.42 4.02
CA TYR A 48 -11.57 8.25 3.34
C TYR A 48 -12.71 8.39 4.36
N PRO A 49 -13.39 9.56 4.44
CA PRO A 49 -14.43 9.81 5.43
C PRO A 49 -15.61 8.85 5.32
N GLU A 50 -15.92 8.38 4.12
CA GLU A 50 -17.05 7.49 3.84
C GLU A 50 -16.85 6.05 4.34
N LYS A 51 -15.60 5.67 4.65
CA LYS A 51 -15.22 4.36 5.19
C LYS A 51 -14.66 4.42 6.60
N ASP A 52 -14.51 5.63 7.16
CA ASP A 52 -13.76 5.91 8.37
C ASP A 52 -12.40 5.17 8.41
N ALA A 53 -11.67 5.25 7.29
CA ALA A 53 -10.44 4.51 7.08
C ALA A 53 -9.31 5.41 6.60
N LEU A 54 -8.13 5.24 7.20
CA LEU A 54 -6.89 5.82 6.72
C LEU A 54 -6.24 4.82 5.76
N ARG A 55 -6.10 5.16 4.48
CA ARG A 55 -5.37 4.32 3.53
C ARG A 55 -3.90 4.70 3.56
N GLY A 56 -3.05 3.78 4.00
CA GLY A 56 -1.62 3.86 3.74
C GLY A 56 -1.33 3.47 2.29
N ARG A 57 -0.40 4.19 1.65
CA ARG A 57 0.08 3.91 0.31
C ARG A 57 1.60 3.92 0.27
N VAL A 58 2.17 3.01 -0.50
CA VAL A 58 3.59 2.95 -0.83
C VAL A 58 3.69 2.97 -2.35
N TYR A 59 4.43 3.93 -2.89
CA TYR A 59 4.73 4.03 -4.30
C TYR A 59 5.56 2.81 -4.73
N ILE A 60 5.24 2.27 -5.90
CA ILE A 60 5.94 1.12 -6.46
C ILE A 60 6.68 1.54 -7.73
N GLU A 61 5.95 2.00 -8.73
CA GLU A 61 6.54 2.30 -10.05
C GLU A 61 5.64 3.24 -10.88
N MET A 62 6.26 3.95 -11.81
CA MET A 62 5.55 4.71 -12.83
C MET A 62 4.96 3.73 -13.85
N ALA A 63 3.67 3.86 -14.13
CA ALA A 63 3.01 2.99 -15.08
C ALA A 63 3.28 3.45 -16.53
N TRP A 64 3.11 4.73 -16.86
CA TRP A 64 3.37 5.20 -18.23
C TRP A 64 3.57 6.72 -18.33
N GLU A 65 4.20 7.15 -19.41
CA GLU A 65 4.36 8.55 -19.78
C GLU A 65 3.14 9.08 -20.55
N PRO A 66 2.86 10.40 -20.54
CA PRO A 66 1.66 10.95 -21.20
C PRO A 66 1.65 10.66 -22.70
N SER A 67 2.84 10.61 -23.32
CA SER A 67 3.06 10.34 -24.74
C SER A 67 2.91 8.88 -25.14
N ASP A 68 2.79 7.95 -24.18
CA ASP A 68 2.74 6.53 -24.50
C ASP A 68 1.46 6.17 -25.27
N PRO A 69 1.55 5.25 -26.26
CA PRO A 69 0.39 4.77 -27.00
C PRO A 69 -0.66 4.11 -26.10
N GLU A 70 -1.93 4.16 -26.51
CA GLU A 70 -3.02 3.52 -25.75
C GLU A 70 -2.81 2.00 -25.57
N ALA A 71 -2.15 1.35 -26.52
CA ALA A 71 -1.77 -0.06 -26.39
C ALA A 71 -0.84 -0.31 -25.18
N VAL A 72 0.09 0.60 -24.89
CA VAL A 72 0.97 0.53 -23.73
C VAL A 72 0.17 0.71 -22.43
N LYS A 73 -0.72 1.71 -22.40
CA LYS A 73 -1.61 1.98 -21.25
C LYS A 73 -2.51 0.77 -20.94
N ALA A 74 -3.09 0.15 -21.98
CA ALA A 74 -3.90 -1.05 -21.86
C ALA A 74 -3.11 -2.24 -21.27
N ASN A 75 -1.82 -2.37 -21.61
CA ASN A 75 -0.95 -3.41 -21.03
C ASN A 75 -0.77 -3.19 -19.53
N PHE A 76 -0.51 -1.97 -19.07
CA PHE A 76 -0.38 -1.68 -17.63
C PHE A 76 -1.70 -1.92 -16.87
N ARG A 77 -2.86 -1.61 -17.46
CA ARG A 77 -4.15 -1.99 -16.87
C ARG A 77 -4.32 -3.51 -16.77
N LYS A 78 -3.80 -4.28 -17.74
CA LYS A 78 -3.78 -5.74 -17.69
C LYS A 78 -2.89 -6.26 -16.55
N VAL A 79 -1.69 -5.68 -16.39
CA VAL A 79 -0.77 -5.99 -15.30
C VAL A 79 -1.41 -5.66 -13.94
N ALA A 80 -2.08 -4.52 -13.81
CA ALA A 80 -2.79 -4.12 -12.60
C ALA A 80 -3.85 -5.15 -12.15
N LYS A 81 -4.58 -5.72 -13.12
CA LYS A 81 -5.53 -6.81 -12.85
C LYS A 81 -4.82 -8.08 -12.40
N ALA A 82 -3.73 -8.47 -13.07
CA ALA A 82 -2.96 -9.66 -12.72
C ALA A 82 -2.31 -9.58 -11.32
N LEU A 83 -1.83 -8.40 -10.92
CA LEU A 83 -1.27 -8.14 -9.58
C LEU A 83 -2.26 -8.40 -8.43
N ASN A 84 -3.57 -8.35 -8.71
CA ASN A 84 -4.60 -8.59 -7.72
C ASN A 84 -5.30 -9.95 -7.90
N ASP A 85 -5.00 -10.70 -8.97
CA ASP A 85 -5.52 -12.05 -9.18
C ASP A 85 -4.91 -13.03 -8.17
N PRO A 86 -5.69 -13.74 -7.35
CA PRO A 86 -5.18 -14.72 -6.40
C PRO A 86 -4.29 -15.81 -7.01
N LYS A 87 -4.51 -16.17 -8.28
CA LYS A 87 -3.73 -17.18 -9.00
C LYS A 87 -2.40 -16.67 -9.53
N ILE A 88 -2.24 -15.35 -9.67
CA ILE A 88 -1.02 -14.71 -10.18
C ILE A 88 -0.44 -13.82 -9.09
N GLY A 89 -0.96 -12.61 -8.89
CA GLY A 89 -0.46 -11.66 -7.89
C GLY A 89 -0.62 -12.13 -6.45
N GLY A 90 -1.62 -12.96 -6.15
CA GLY A 90 -1.78 -13.61 -4.85
C GLY A 90 -0.68 -14.63 -4.52
N LYS A 91 0.14 -15.01 -5.49
CA LYS A 91 1.34 -15.83 -5.27
C LYS A 91 2.54 -15.00 -4.81
N PHE A 92 2.49 -13.68 -4.83
CA PHE A 92 3.58 -12.82 -4.39
C PHE A 92 3.24 -12.19 -3.04
N ASP A 93 4.25 -11.94 -2.19
CA ASP A 93 4.03 -11.21 -0.94
C ASP A 93 3.58 -9.76 -1.22
N ARG A 94 2.62 -9.30 -0.41
CA ARG A 94 1.98 -7.99 -0.48
C ARG A 94 1.94 -7.28 0.86
N GLY A 95 2.53 -7.86 1.93
CA GLY A 95 2.48 -7.28 3.27
C GLY A 95 1.05 -7.09 3.81
N GLY A 96 0.10 -7.88 3.30
CA GLY A 96 -1.33 -7.72 3.56
C GLY A 96 -1.95 -6.46 2.94
N GLY A 97 -1.32 -5.90 1.90
CA GLY A 97 -1.86 -4.85 1.04
C GLY A 97 -2.44 -5.37 -0.28
N LYS A 98 -2.85 -4.43 -1.14
CA LYS A 98 -3.34 -4.69 -2.50
C LYS A 98 -2.71 -3.68 -3.48
N PHE A 99 -2.53 -4.08 -4.73
CA PHE A 99 -2.01 -3.16 -5.74
C PHE A 99 -3.14 -2.29 -6.29
N VAL A 100 -2.87 -1.00 -6.43
CA VAL A 100 -3.77 -0.03 -7.07
C VAL A 100 -2.98 0.68 -8.15
N LEU A 101 -3.57 0.75 -9.34
CA LEU A 101 -3.13 1.65 -10.40
C LEU A 101 -3.96 2.93 -10.28
N ASP A 102 -3.30 4.03 -9.94
CA ASP A 102 -3.89 5.36 -10.02
C ASP A 102 -3.70 5.85 -11.46
N GLU A 103 -4.74 5.79 -12.29
CA GLU A 103 -4.65 6.16 -13.71
C GLU A 103 -4.43 7.65 -13.93
N GLU A 104 -4.88 8.48 -12.99
CA GLU A 104 -4.70 9.94 -13.06
C GLU A 104 -3.23 10.29 -12.79
N LYS A 105 -2.65 9.71 -11.74
CA LYS A 105 -1.23 9.89 -11.40
C LYS A 105 -0.31 9.02 -12.25
N ARG A 106 -0.86 8.01 -12.93
CA ARG A 106 -0.16 7.01 -13.77
C ARG A 106 0.85 6.20 -12.96
N MET A 107 0.51 5.89 -11.71
CA MET A 107 1.43 5.25 -10.75
C MET A 107 0.82 3.98 -10.17
N PHE A 108 1.68 3.00 -9.91
CA PHE A 108 1.34 1.85 -9.07
C PHE A 108 1.62 2.16 -7.61
N PHE A 109 0.65 1.81 -6.77
CA PHE A 109 0.77 1.85 -5.32
C PHE A 109 0.45 0.47 -4.73
N LEU A 110 1.20 0.10 -3.69
CA LEU A 110 0.77 -0.92 -2.75
C LEU A 110 0.03 -0.22 -1.61
N VAL A 111 -1.24 -0.58 -1.39
CA VAL A 111 -2.10 0.13 -0.43
C VAL A 111 -2.65 -0.80 0.64
N LYS A 112 -2.88 -0.25 1.83
CA LYS A 112 -3.54 -0.93 2.95
C LYS A 112 -4.51 0.03 3.64
N ASP A 113 -5.72 -0.46 3.90
CA ASP A 113 -6.76 0.29 4.61
C ASP A 113 -6.64 0.04 6.12
N PHE A 114 -6.67 1.11 6.91
CA PHE A 114 -6.60 1.10 8.36
C PHE A 114 -7.88 1.71 8.95
N PRO A 115 -8.80 0.90 9.52
CA PRO A 115 -9.97 1.42 10.20
C PRO A 115 -9.55 2.36 11.33
N VAL A 116 -10.00 3.61 11.30
CA VAL A 116 -9.52 4.65 12.22
C VAL A 116 -9.95 4.38 13.66
N ALA A 117 -11.12 3.76 13.85
CA ALA A 117 -11.63 3.39 15.17
C ALA A 117 -10.77 2.34 15.89
N GLU A 118 -10.15 1.43 15.15
CA GLU A 118 -9.45 0.25 15.69
C GLU A 118 -7.92 0.36 15.62
N THR A 119 -7.41 1.22 14.73
CA THR A 119 -5.98 1.32 14.48
C THR A 119 -5.29 2.13 15.56
N THR A 120 -4.29 1.53 16.20
CA THR A 120 -3.40 2.23 17.13
C THR A 120 -2.16 2.77 16.41
N PRO A 121 -1.46 3.79 16.98
CA PRO A 121 -0.23 4.30 16.39
C PRO A 121 0.86 3.24 16.18
N ARG A 122 1.03 2.32 17.15
CA ARG A 122 1.99 1.20 17.04
C ARG A 122 1.60 0.25 15.91
N ALA A 123 0.32 -0.13 15.82
CA ALA A 123 -0.16 -1.02 14.77
C ALA A 123 -0.02 -0.39 13.38
N LEU A 124 -0.31 0.91 13.24
CA LEU A 124 -0.09 1.64 11.99
C LEU A 124 1.38 1.59 11.58
N ARG A 125 2.30 1.94 12.49
CA ARG A 125 3.74 1.93 12.22
C ARG A 125 4.21 0.56 11.73
N VAL A 126 3.99 -0.49 12.52
CA VAL A 126 4.47 -1.85 12.19
C VAL A 126 3.95 -2.32 10.84
N LYS A 127 2.65 -2.12 10.59
CA LYS A 127 2.02 -2.54 9.32
C LYS A 127 2.49 -1.70 8.13
N MET A 128 2.74 -0.40 8.32
CA MET A 128 3.31 0.44 7.28
C MET A 128 4.77 0.12 7.00
N GLU A 129 5.55 -0.22 8.02
CA GLU A 129 6.94 -0.67 7.88
C GLU A 129 7.01 -1.97 7.07
N LYS A 130 6.16 -2.96 7.38
CA LYS A 130 6.01 -4.17 6.56
C LYS A 130 5.61 -3.84 5.12
N LEU A 131 4.67 -2.90 4.94
CA LEU A 131 4.22 -2.47 3.61
C LEU A 131 5.34 -1.77 2.81
N MET A 132 6.13 -0.92 3.46
CA MET A 132 7.28 -0.22 2.85
C MET A 132 8.39 -1.20 2.47
N ASN A 133 8.72 -2.15 3.34
CA ASN A 133 9.71 -3.19 3.04
C ASN A 133 9.26 -4.04 1.85
N VAL A 134 7.98 -4.42 1.79
CA VAL A 134 7.41 -5.11 0.63
C VAL A 134 7.43 -4.21 -0.62
N GLY A 135 7.08 -2.93 -0.51
CA GLY A 135 7.14 -2.00 -1.64
C GLY A 135 8.56 -1.82 -2.20
N ALA A 136 9.56 -1.65 -1.32
CA ALA A 136 10.97 -1.53 -1.70
C ALA A 136 11.53 -2.81 -2.32
N THR A 137 11.02 -3.98 -1.91
CA THR A 137 11.43 -5.29 -2.46
C THR A 137 10.64 -5.68 -3.71
N TRP A 138 9.50 -5.04 -3.98
CA TRP A 138 8.75 -5.13 -5.22
C TRP A 138 9.53 -4.47 -6.37
N SER A 139 10.63 -5.13 -6.75
CA SER A 139 11.52 -4.70 -7.80
C SER A 139 10.84 -4.72 -9.16
N LEU A 140 11.42 -3.98 -10.11
CA LEU A 140 11.15 -4.11 -11.54
C LEU A 140 11.13 -5.58 -12.03
N GLN A 141 11.82 -6.50 -11.34
CA GLN A 141 11.81 -7.93 -11.69
C GLN A 141 10.46 -8.60 -11.35
N TYR A 142 9.84 -8.30 -10.22
CA TYR A 142 8.53 -8.88 -9.87
C TYR A 142 7.41 -8.31 -10.74
N LEU A 143 7.43 -6.99 -10.97
CA LEU A 143 6.53 -6.36 -11.95
C LEU A 143 6.75 -6.92 -13.35
N GLY A 144 8.01 -7.06 -13.77
CA GLY A 144 8.38 -7.66 -15.05
C GLY A 144 7.91 -9.11 -15.19
N ARG A 145 8.04 -9.90 -14.13
CA ARG A 145 7.56 -11.28 -14.09
C ARG A 145 6.04 -11.37 -14.16
N VAL A 146 5.32 -10.57 -13.36
CA VAL A 146 3.85 -10.50 -13.44
C VAL A 146 3.39 -10.02 -14.81
N SER A 147 4.12 -9.09 -15.43
CA SER A 147 3.87 -8.66 -16.81
C SER A 147 4.01 -9.83 -17.79
N ARG A 148 5.12 -10.57 -17.76
CA ARG A 148 5.32 -11.77 -18.60
C ARG A 148 4.18 -12.79 -18.43
N ILE A 149 3.76 -13.06 -17.19
CA ILE A 149 2.65 -13.98 -16.90
C ILE A 149 1.33 -13.44 -17.46
N ALA A 150 1.03 -12.16 -17.21
CA ALA A 150 -0.18 -11.51 -17.71
C ALA A 150 -0.25 -11.54 -19.25
N HIS A 151 0.90 -11.52 -19.92
CA HIS A 151 1.02 -11.61 -21.38
C HIS A 151 1.10 -13.05 -21.92
N GLY A 152 1.08 -14.07 -21.06
CA GLY A 152 1.13 -15.48 -21.45
C GLY A 152 2.52 -15.95 -21.90
N TRP A 153 3.57 -15.17 -21.58
CA TRP A 153 4.96 -15.50 -21.90
C TRP A 153 5.63 -16.37 -20.82
N GLU A 154 4.98 -16.53 -19.68
CA GLU A 154 5.44 -17.35 -18.56
C GLU A 154 4.22 -17.92 -17.80
N PRO A 155 4.27 -19.17 -17.29
CA PRO A 155 3.21 -19.68 -16.43
C PRO A 155 3.22 -18.99 -15.06
N ALA A 156 2.05 -18.96 -14.41
CA ALA A 156 1.96 -18.50 -13.02
C ALA A 156 2.74 -19.46 -12.09
N PRO A 157 3.35 -18.95 -10.99
CA PRO A 157 4.01 -19.80 -10.01
C PRO A 157 3.04 -20.82 -9.40
N GLU A 158 3.47 -22.08 -9.33
CA GLU A 158 2.70 -23.14 -8.68
C GLU A 158 2.62 -22.89 -7.16
N GLU A 159 3.73 -22.47 -6.57
CA GLU A 159 3.87 -22.13 -5.15
C GLU A 159 3.97 -20.61 -4.92
N PRO A 160 3.54 -20.10 -3.74
CA PRO A 160 3.77 -18.71 -3.36
C PRO A 160 5.27 -18.37 -3.34
N VAL A 161 5.60 -17.23 -3.94
CA VAL A 161 6.92 -16.63 -3.99
C VAL A 161 7.07 -15.67 -2.80
N SER A 162 7.83 -16.08 -1.78
CA SER A 162 8.27 -15.20 -0.68
C SER A 162 9.73 -14.78 -0.88
N TRP A 163 10.06 -13.55 -0.51
CA TRP A 163 11.46 -13.13 -0.33
C TRP A 163 11.90 -13.48 1.09
N SER A 164 12.28 -14.74 1.28
CA SER A 164 13.23 -15.26 2.28
C SER A 164 12.89 -16.72 2.56
N MET A 165 13.92 -17.54 2.75
CA MET A 165 13.78 -18.87 3.37
C MET A 165 13.66 -18.78 4.90
N GLU A 166 13.62 -17.57 5.49
CA GLU A 166 13.77 -17.35 6.94
C GLU A 166 12.55 -16.71 7.63
N ASP A 167 11.60 -16.08 6.93
CA ASP A 167 10.50 -15.35 7.60
C ASP A 167 9.28 -16.22 8.00
N LYS A 168 9.32 -17.54 7.78
CA LYS A 168 8.22 -18.44 8.21
C LYS A 168 8.17 -18.63 9.73
N GLU A 169 9.21 -18.26 10.48
CA GLU A 169 9.26 -18.42 11.93
C GLU A 169 8.79 -17.17 12.71
N ALA A 170 8.95 -15.96 12.16
CA ALA A 170 8.63 -14.72 12.86
C ALA A 170 7.12 -14.42 13.01
N ASP A 171 6.29 -14.78 12.01
CA ASP A 171 4.83 -14.54 12.05
C ASP A 171 4.11 -15.49 13.06
N LYS A 172 4.78 -16.49 13.65
CA LYS A 172 4.20 -17.36 14.70
C LYS A 172 4.37 -16.83 16.14
N GLU A 173 5.30 -15.90 16.37
CA GLU A 173 5.56 -15.34 17.70
C GLU A 173 4.77 -14.05 17.98
N ALA A 174 4.47 -13.25 16.95
CA ALA A 174 3.75 -11.98 17.12
C ALA A 174 2.26 -12.12 17.49
N ASP A 175 1.67 -13.31 17.30
CA ASP A 175 0.28 -13.61 17.69
C ASP A 175 0.16 -14.25 19.09
N LYS A 176 1.25 -14.32 19.86
CA LYS A 176 1.30 -14.98 21.18
C LYS A 176 1.53 -14.05 22.38
N GLU A 177 1.67 -12.73 22.21
CA GLU A 177 1.84 -11.77 23.32
C GLU A 177 0.91 -10.56 23.27
#